data_AF-A0A353WV54-F1
#
_entry.id   AF-A0A353WV54-F1
#
_cell.length_a   1.000
_cell.length_b   1.000
_cell.length_c   1.000
_cell.angle_alpha   90.00
_cell.angle_beta   90.00
_cell.angle_gamma   90.00
#
_symmetry.space_group_name_H-M   'P 1'
#
loop_
_entity.id
_entity.type
_entity.pdbx_description
1 polymer ?
#
loop_
_entity_poly.entity_id
_entity_poly.type
_entity_poly.pdbx_seq_one_letter_code
_entity_poly.pdbx_strand_id
1 'polypeptide(L)'
;MPFIKISNMSPEIVIMILGAALILIAIGDSIKINDSSLGLMSIKLKIPLGILGFILIIYGAYTVGTPTMPGHIEQVAEGKKLQVEFPVEKVQVISPIEGDSVKCRILTIGVYPDGHEKDIWVLLKPSDNKYYPQSDHTNTSFKRNGEWQVITRFGGDKGESYDIIVYETDSLASQFFSETIDDWKTASSYPGLEIEEIPKGAIEVDRIVVTLKENCRGVF
;
A
#
# COMPACT_ATOMS: atom_id res chain seq x y z
N MET A 1 21.84 -34.34 31.56
CA MET A 1 20.40 -34.21 31.23
C MET A 1 20.14 -32.74 30.95
N PRO A 2 20.02 -32.31 29.68
CA PRO A 2 19.85 -30.88 29.39
C PRO A 2 18.40 -30.50 29.69
N PHE A 3 18.23 -29.60 30.64
CA PHE A 3 16.97 -28.88 30.83
C PHE A 3 16.81 -27.91 29.67
N ILE A 4 15.83 -28.17 28.80
CA ILE A 4 15.42 -27.23 27.75
C ILE A 4 14.78 -26.03 28.45
N LYS A 5 15.41 -24.88 28.30
CA LYS A 5 14.93 -23.58 28.80
C LYS A 5 13.76 -23.16 27.91
N ILE A 6 12.52 -23.27 28.41
CA ILE A 6 11.32 -22.80 27.71
C ILE A 6 11.30 -21.27 27.83
N SER A 7 12.00 -20.57 26.93
CA SER A 7 11.93 -19.11 26.81
C SER A 7 11.18 -18.73 25.53
N ASN A 8 10.13 -17.91 25.68
CA ASN A 8 9.41 -17.17 24.64
C ASN A 8 8.75 -18.01 23.54
N MET A 9 7.84 -18.92 23.90
CA MET A 9 6.89 -19.47 22.93
C MET A 9 5.73 -18.50 22.76
N SER A 10 5.37 -18.19 21.51
CA SER A 10 4.22 -17.35 21.23
C SER A 10 2.93 -18.07 21.66
N PRO A 11 1.89 -17.35 22.15
CA PRO A 11 0.63 -17.95 22.60
C PRO A 11 0.00 -18.88 21.55
N GLU A 12 0.18 -18.58 20.27
CA GLU A 12 -0.35 -19.33 19.13
C GLU A 12 0.35 -20.68 18.97
N ILE A 13 1.67 -20.72 19.15
CA ILE A 13 2.45 -21.97 19.16
C ILE A 13 2.05 -22.84 20.35
N VAL A 14 1.79 -22.24 21.52
CA VAL A 14 1.29 -22.96 22.69
C VAL A 14 -0.08 -23.59 22.41
N ILE A 15 -0.98 -22.85 21.76
CA ILE A 15 -2.31 -23.35 21.36
C ILE A 15 -2.19 -24.53 20.38
N MET A 16 -1.29 -24.45 19.39
CA MET A 16 -1.07 -25.57 18.45
C MET A 16 -0.52 -26.82 19.14
N ILE A 17 0.41 -26.67 20.09
CA ILE A 17 0.97 -27.80 20.86
C ILE A 17 -0.11 -28.45 21.72
N LEU A 18 -0.95 -27.65 22.38
CA LEU A 18 -2.10 -28.15 23.13
C LEU A 18 -3.08 -28.90 22.23
N GLY A 19 -3.38 -28.36 21.04
CA GLY A 19 -4.24 -29.03 20.06
C GLY A 19 -3.68 -30.38 19.61
N ALA A 20 -2.39 -30.44 19.29
CA ALA A 20 -1.71 -31.68 18.91
C ALA A 20 -1.70 -32.71 20.05
N ALA A 21 -1.47 -32.29 21.29
CA ALA A 21 -1.52 -33.17 22.46
C ALA A 21 -2.91 -33.78 22.67
N LEU A 22 -3.99 -33.00 22.50
CA LEU A 22 -5.36 -33.50 22.62
C LEU A 22 -5.70 -34.54 21.55
N ILE A 23 -5.25 -34.34 20.32
CA ILE A 23 -5.42 -35.33 19.24
C ILE A 23 -4.63 -36.61 19.55
N LEU A 24 -3.38 -36.48 20.00
CA LEU A 24 -2.56 -37.64 20.36
C LEU A 24 -3.14 -38.43 21.52
N ILE A 25 -3.76 -37.78 22.51
CA ILE A 25 -4.46 -38.45 23.61
C ILE A 25 -5.71 -39.20 23.08
N ALA A 26 -6.49 -38.57 22.20
CA ALA A 26 -7.69 -39.17 21.62
C ALA A 26 -7.37 -40.40 20.73
N ILE A 27 -6.28 -40.32 19.96
CA ILE A 27 -5.83 -41.41 19.08
C ILE A 27 -5.06 -42.48 19.86
N GLY A 28 -4.19 -42.08 20.78
CA GLY A 28 -3.31 -42.98 21.53
C GLY A 28 -4.06 -44.04 22.33
N ASP A 29 -5.21 -43.68 22.92
CA ASP A 29 -6.08 -44.63 23.62
C ASP A 29 -6.89 -45.54 22.66
N SER A 30 -6.79 -45.31 21.34
CA SER A 30 -7.42 -46.12 20.28
C SER A 30 -6.42 -47.05 19.58
N ILE A 31 -5.11 -46.91 19.85
CA ILE A 31 -4.07 -47.79 19.33
C ILE A 31 -4.10 -49.11 20.12
N LYS A 32 -4.35 -50.23 19.42
CA LYS A 32 -4.22 -51.58 20.00
C LYS A 32 -2.75 -51.96 20.06
N ILE A 33 -2.24 -52.21 21.25
CA ILE A 33 -0.92 -52.81 21.47
C ILE A 33 -1.18 -54.19 22.06
N ASN A 34 -0.72 -55.26 21.40
CA ASN A 34 -0.93 -56.66 21.79
C ASN A 34 -2.42 -57.02 22.05
N ASP A 35 -3.29 -56.73 21.09
CA ASP A 35 -4.75 -56.97 21.11
C ASP A 35 -5.55 -56.31 22.26
N SER A 36 -4.89 -55.48 23.06
CA SER A 36 -5.48 -54.74 24.17
C SER A 36 -5.54 -53.26 23.81
N SER A 37 -6.74 -52.66 23.78
CA SER A 37 -6.85 -51.20 23.85
C SER A 37 -6.60 -50.77 25.30
N LEU A 38 -5.87 -49.68 25.51
CA LEU A 38 -5.63 -49.10 26.85
C LEU A 38 -6.95 -48.81 27.59
N GLY A 39 -8.04 -48.52 26.87
CA GLY A 39 -9.39 -48.47 27.42
C GLY A 39 -9.57 -47.39 28.49
N LEU A 40 -8.67 -46.41 28.54
CA LEU A 40 -8.60 -45.40 29.58
C LEU A 40 -9.71 -44.36 29.43
N MET A 41 -10.25 -44.20 28.22
CA MET A 41 -11.21 -43.16 27.92
C MET A 41 -12.44 -43.70 27.16
N SER A 42 -13.63 -43.30 27.60
CA SER A 42 -14.87 -43.65 26.90
C SER A 42 -14.98 -42.92 25.56
N ILE A 43 -15.65 -43.54 24.58
CA ILE A 43 -15.84 -42.94 23.25
C ILE A 43 -16.56 -41.59 23.29
N LYS A 44 -17.40 -41.37 24.31
CA LYS A 44 -18.09 -40.10 24.57
C LYS A 44 -17.14 -38.95 24.92
N LEU A 45 -15.92 -39.25 25.37
CA LEU A 45 -14.90 -38.26 25.70
C LEU A 45 -13.82 -38.15 24.62
N LYS A 46 -13.52 -39.24 23.91
CA LYS A 46 -12.55 -39.29 22.80
C LYS A 46 -12.94 -38.37 21.64
N ILE A 47 -14.18 -38.47 21.19
CA ILE A 47 -14.69 -37.70 20.04
C ILE A 47 -14.62 -36.18 20.30
N PRO A 48 -15.14 -35.64 21.42
CA PRO A 48 -15.05 -34.20 21.66
C PRO A 48 -13.61 -33.72 21.88
N LEU A 49 -12.72 -34.52 22.49
CA LEU A 49 -11.30 -34.15 22.62
C LEU A 49 -10.60 -34.03 21.26
N GLY A 50 -10.85 -34.98 20.35
CA GLY A 50 -10.29 -34.97 19.01
C GLY A 50 -10.78 -33.76 18.20
N ILE A 51 -12.07 -33.46 18.26
CA ILE A 51 -12.67 -32.29 17.60
C ILE A 51 -12.07 -30.99 18.16
N LEU A 52 -11.97 -30.88 19.49
CA LEU A 52 -11.40 -29.70 20.15
C LEU A 52 -9.93 -29.50 19.77
N GLY A 53 -9.14 -30.57 19.77
CA GLY A 53 -7.74 -30.52 19.36
C GLY A 53 -7.58 -30.07 17.90
N PHE A 54 -8.43 -30.56 17.01
CA PHE A 54 -8.43 -30.18 15.60
C PHE A 54 -8.80 -28.69 15.40
N ILE A 55 -9.80 -28.19 16.12
CA ILE A 55 -10.19 -26.77 16.10
C ILE A 55 -9.03 -25.89 16.57
N LEU A 56 -8.33 -26.27 17.65
CA LEU A 56 -7.18 -25.51 18.16
C LEU A 56 -6.01 -25.46 17.17
N ILE A 57 -5.75 -26.54 16.43
CA ILE A 57 -4.75 -26.54 15.36
C ILE A 57 -5.15 -25.61 14.23
N ILE A 58 -6.41 -25.64 13.77
CA ILE A 58 -6.89 -24.74 12.71
C ILE A 58 -6.77 -23.28 13.17
N TYR A 59 -7.20 -22.98 14.39
CA TYR A 59 -7.11 -21.64 14.95
C TYR A 59 -5.66 -21.16 15.05
N GLY A 60 -4.78 -21.97 15.63
CA GLY A 60 -3.35 -21.66 15.74
C GLY A 60 -2.70 -21.47 14.37
N ALA A 61 -2.97 -22.35 13.41
CA ALA A 61 -2.47 -22.24 12.04
C ALA A 61 -2.97 -21.00 11.31
N TYR A 62 -4.24 -20.62 11.50
CA TYR A 62 -4.79 -19.39 10.94
C TYR A 62 -4.07 -18.16 11.51
N THR A 63 -3.86 -18.11 12.84
CA THR A 63 -3.21 -16.98 13.50
C THR A 63 -1.70 -16.87 13.22
N VAL A 64 -0.97 -17.98 13.07
CA VAL A 64 0.46 -17.99 12.73
C VAL A 64 0.67 -17.73 11.23
N GLY A 65 -0.26 -18.18 10.39
CA GLY A 65 -0.21 -18.06 8.93
C GLY A 65 -0.77 -16.77 8.37
N THR A 66 -1.53 -15.99 9.16
CA THR A 66 -1.80 -14.59 8.85
C THR A 66 -0.65 -13.77 9.43
N PRO A 67 0.35 -13.36 8.64
CA PRO A 67 1.08 -12.17 9.04
C PRO A 67 -0.01 -11.10 9.18
N THR A 68 -0.29 -10.69 10.41
CA THR A 68 -0.69 -9.31 10.64
C THR A 68 0.50 -8.52 10.15
N MET A 69 0.63 -8.32 8.84
CA MET A 69 1.10 -7.07 8.36
C MET A 69 0.02 -6.13 8.87
N PRO A 70 0.25 -5.33 9.93
CA PRO A 70 -0.43 -4.05 9.93
C PRO A 70 -0.03 -3.49 8.56
N GLY A 71 -0.96 -3.47 7.60
CA GLY A 71 -0.80 -2.57 6.49
C GLY A 71 -0.46 -1.27 7.18
N HIS A 72 0.76 -0.76 6.95
CA HIS A 72 1.03 0.61 7.30
C HIS A 72 -0.05 1.36 6.53
N ILE A 73 -1.13 1.74 7.22
CA ILE A 73 -2.10 2.66 6.66
C ILE A 73 -1.24 3.89 6.45
N GLU A 74 -0.88 4.10 5.21
CA GLU A 74 0.10 5.06 4.83
C GLU A 74 -0.43 6.42 5.24
N GLN A 75 0.13 7.00 6.31
CA GLN A 75 -0.28 8.31 6.76
C GLN A 75 0.41 9.35 5.89
N VAL A 76 -0.15 9.56 4.70
CA VAL A 76 0.29 10.61 3.81
C VAL A 76 -0.13 11.95 4.39
N ALA A 77 0.78 12.91 4.43
CA ALA A 77 0.43 14.24 4.90
C ALA A 77 -0.51 14.92 3.89
N GLU A 78 -1.66 15.39 4.37
CA GLU A 78 -2.55 16.28 3.61
C GLU A 78 -2.06 17.73 3.75
N GLY A 79 -1.95 18.45 2.63
CA GLY A 79 -1.65 19.88 2.59
C GLY A 79 -2.85 20.75 2.95
N LYS A 80 -2.74 22.08 2.78
CA LYS A 80 -3.93 22.94 2.83
C LYS A 80 -4.83 22.64 1.63
N LYS A 81 -6.15 22.79 1.81
CA LYS A 81 -7.14 22.61 0.75
C LYS A 81 -7.74 23.96 0.33
N LEU A 82 -7.82 24.19 -0.98
CA LEU A 82 -8.62 25.28 -1.55
C LEU A 82 -10.11 25.03 -1.27
N GLN A 83 -10.87 26.11 -1.10
CA GLN A 83 -12.33 26.03 -1.14
C GLN A 83 -12.78 25.89 -2.59
N VAL A 84 -13.59 24.88 -2.87
CA VAL A 84 -14.06 24.57 -4.22
C VAL A 84 -15.41 25.25 -4.45
N GLU A 85 -15.50 26.05 -5.52
CA GLU A 85 -16.77 26.57 -6.02
C GLU A 85 -17.43 25.52 -6.93
N PHE A 86 -18.73 25.28 -6.72
CA PHE A 86 -19.51 24.30 -7.49
C PHE A 86 -20.49 25.00 -8.44
N PRO A 87 -20.75 24.44 -9.63
CA PRO A 87 -20.18 23.21 -10.17
C PRO A 87 -18.72 23.37 -10.61
N VAL A 88 -17.94 22.29 -10.54
CA VAL A 88 -16.53 22.30 -10.98
C VAL A 88 -16.48 22.38 -12.51
N GLU A 89 -15.83 23.42 -13.05
CA GLU A 89 -15.77 23.67 -14.50
C GLU A 89 -14.53 23.06 -15.18
N LYS A 90 -13.45 22.82 -14.43
CA LYS A 90 -12.19 22.29 -14.95
C LYS A 90 -11.48 21.37 -13.96
N VAL A 91 -10.56 20.57 -14.46
CA VAL A 91 -9.61 19.84 -13.63
C VAL A 91 -8.66 20.83 -12.96
N GLN A 92 -8.50 20.72 -11.63
CA GLN A 92 -7.57 21.57 -10.88
C GLN A 92 -7.10 20.89 -9.59
N VAL A 93 -5.91 21.25 -9.12
CA VAL A 93 -5.38 20.88 -7.80
C VAL A 93 -6.11 21.67 -6.73
N ILE A 94 -6.48 21.01 -5.63
CA ILE A 94 -7.02 21.66 -4.44
C ILE A 94 -6.09 21.54 -3.24
N SER A 95 -5.20 20.53 -3.21
CA SER A 95 -4.16 20.37 -2.20
C SER A 95 -2.94 19.69 -2.83
N PRO A 96 -1.71 20.16 -2.59
CA PRO A 96 -1.38 21.37 -1.84
C PRO A 96 -1.84 22.63 -2.60
N ILE A 97 -1.70 23.81 -1.99
CA ILE A 97 -2.03 25.08 -2.66
C ILE A 97 -0.75 25.79 -3.11
N GLU A 98 -0.89 26.73 -4.05
CA GLU A 98 0.20 27.59 -4.53
C GLU A 98 1.01 28.19 -3.37
N GLY A 99 2.32 28.04 -3.43
CA GLY A 99 3.28 28.54 -2.45
C GLY A 99 3.38 27.73 -1.15
N ASP A 100 2.66 26.60 -1.01
CA ASP A 100 2.80 25.75 0.17
C ASP A 100 4.21 25.16 0.30
N SER A 101 4.60 24.92 1.56
CA SER A 101 5.81 24.17 1.91
C SER A 101 5.43 22.74 2.30
N VAL A 102 5.86 21.76 1.50
CA VAL A 102 5.39 20.38 1.53
C VAL A 102 6.46 19.42 2.07
N LYS A 103 6.03 18.29 2.63
CA LYS A 103 6.94 17.19 3.02
C LYS A 103 7.40 16.42 1.78
N CYS A 104 8.39 15.54 1.95
CA CYS A 104 8.89 14.67 0.87
C CYS A 104 7.82 13.75 0.25
N ARG A 105 6.72 13.51 0.98
CA ARG A 105 5.61 12.68 0.52
C ARG A 105 4.30 13.31 0.99
N ILE A 106 3.44 13.68 0.05
CA ILE A 106 2.13 14.27 0.33
C ILE A 106 1.06 13.70 -0.61
N LEU A 107 -0.19 13.80 -0.19
CA LEU A 107 -1.34 13.44 -1.00
C LEU A 107 -1.74 14.67 -1.79
N THR A 108 -1.49 14.63 -3.10
CA THR A 108 -1.97 15.65 -4.02
C THR A 108 -3.39 15.28 -4.41
N ILE A 109 -4.31 16.23 -4.23
CA ILE A 109 -5.74 16.05 -4.41
C ILE A 109 -6.21 17.18 -5.32
N GLY A 110 -7.16 16.87 -6.19
CA GLY A 110 -7.86 17.86 -6.98
C GLY A 110 -9.30 17.47 -7.26
N VAL A 111 -9.95 18.28 -8.08
CA VAL A 111 -11.32 18.08 -8.54
C VAL A 111 -11.38 18.02 -10.06
N TYR A 112 -12.44 17.44 -10.61
CA TYR A 112 -12.73 17.40 -12.04
C TYR A 112 -14.24 17.57 -12.31
N PRO A 113 -14.64 18.04 -13.52
CA PRO A 113 -16.05 18.24 -13.88
C PRO A 113 -16.86 16.94 -13.98
N ASP A 114 -18.16 17.01 -13.78
CA ASP A 114 -19.06 15.86 -14.00
C ASP A 114 -18.94 15.33 -15.44
N GLY A 115 -18.86 14.00 -15.59
CA GLY A 115 -18.69 13.34 -16.89
C GLY A 115 -17.28 13.40 -17.47
N HIS A 116 -16.28 13.79 -16.68
CA HIS A 116 -14.88 13.78 -17.12
C HIS A 116 -14.31 12.36 -17.20
N GLU A 117 -14.12 11.85 -18.42
CA GLU A 117 -13.66 10.49 -18.69
C GLU A 117 -12.15 10.34 -18.87
N LYS A 118 -11.42 11.43 -19.15
CA LYS A 118 -9.97 11.34 -19.38
C LYS A 118 -9.22 10.98 -18.09
N ASP A 119 -8.06 10.39 -18.30
CA ASP A 119 -7.09 10.10 -17.25
C ASP A 119 -6.43 11.40 -16.79
N ILE A 120 -6.15 11.48 -15.48
CA ILE A 120 -5.50 12.63 -14.86
C ILE A 120 -4.13 12.16 -14.36
N TRP A 121 -3.09 12.88 -14.77
CA TRP A 121 -1.71 12.62 -14.36
C TRP A 121 -1.11 13.83 -13.66
N VAL A 122 -0.26 13.56 -12.68
CA VAL A 122 0.56 14.57 -12.03
C VAL A 122 2.01 14.33 -12.39
N LEU A 123 2.67 15.35 -12.92
CA LEU A 123 4.10 15.38 -13.18
C LEU A 123 4.73 16.40 -12.23
N LEU A 124 5.84 16.02 -11.60
CA LEU A 124 6.67 16.92 -10.82
C LEU A 124 7.80 17.47 -11.69
N LYS A 125 8.09 18.76 -11.57
CA LYS A 125 9.24 19.39 -12.22
C LYS A 125 10.10 20.14 -11.20
N PRO A 126 11.26 19.58 -10.81
CA PRO A 126 12.24 20.23 -9.94
C PRO A 126 13.02 21.34 -10.64
N SER A 127 14.06 21.83 -9.96
CA SER A 127 15.02 22.81 -10.48
C SER A 127 15.89 22.32 -11.65
N ASP A 128 15.94 21.00 -11.92
CA ASP A 128 16.67 20.41 -13.06
C ASP A 128 15.91 20.49 -14.39
N ASN A 129 14.69 21.04 -14.39
CA ASN A 129 13.79 21.20 -15.52
C ASN A 129 13.32 19.89 -16.18
N LYS A 130 13.45 18.76 -15.50
CA LYS A 130 12.93 17.47 -15.96
C LYS A 130 11.53 17.20 -15.44
N TYR A 131 10.81 16.30 -16.11
CA TYR A 131 9.46 15.91 -15.73
C TYR A 131 9.42 14.49 -15.16
N TYR A 132 8.75 14.34 -14.02
CA TYR A 132 8.67 13.08 -13.28
C TYR A 132 7.20 12.69 -13.05
N PRO A 133 6.64 11.80 -13.87
CA PRO A 133 5.27 11.33 -13.69
C PRO A 133 5.11 10.58 -12.35
N GLN A 134 3.98 10.81 -11.68
CA GLN A 134 3.66 10.24 -10.36
C GLN A 134 2.50 9.24 -10.49
N SER A 135 2.64 8.07 -9.87
CA SER A 135 1.56 7.09 -9.76
C SER A 135 1.71 6.18 -8.54
N ASP A 136 0.60 5.88 -7.87
CA ASP A 136 0.54 4.84 -6.83
C ASP A 136 -0.09 3.57 -7.41
N HIS A 137 0.78 2.75 -7.99
CA HIS A 137 0.52 1.33 -8.29
C HIS A 137 -0.60 0.95 -9.26
N THR A 138 -1.42 1.89 -9.75
CA THR A 138 -2.38 1.63 -10.84
C THR A 138 -2.45 2.81 -11.79
N ASN A 139 -1.43 2.97 -12.63
CA ASN A 139 -1.40 3.67 -13.92
C ASN A 139 -2.00 5.09 -14.06
N THR A 140 -2.53 5.77 -13.03
CA THR A 140 -3.05 7.16 -13.07
C THR A 140 -3.34 7.67 -11.64
N SER A 141 -3.86 8.90 -11.52
CA SER A 141 -4.53 9.39 -10.31
C SER A 141 -5.81 8.60 -10.02
N PHE A 142 -6.09 8.31 -8.76
CA PHE A 142 -7.36 7.69 -8.35
C PHE A 142 -8.50 8.71 -8.40
N LYS A 143 -9.54 8.45 -9.20
CA LYS A 143 -10.72 9.31 -9.37
C LYS A 143 -11.95 8.73 -8.66
N ARG A 144 -12.67 9.54 -7.89
CA ARG A 144 -13.95 9.16 -7.26
C ARG A 144 -14.79 10.40 -6.92
N ASN A 145 -16.08 10.37 -7.27
CA ASN A 145 -17.06 11.39 -6.87
C ASN A 145 -16.64 12.85 -7.18
N GLY A 146 -16.06 13.11 -8.36
CA GLY A 146 -15.62 14.46 -8.75
C GLY A 146 -14.26 14.89 -8.16
N GLU A 147 -13.62 14.03 -7.35
CA GLU A 147 -12.29 14.25 -6.78
C GLU A 147 -11.28 13.27 -7.34
N TRP A 148 -10.03 13.72 -7.48
CA TRP A 148 -8.90 12.87 -7.87
C TRP A 148 -7.77 13.01 -6.85
N GLN A 149 -6.96 11.95 -6.69
CA GLN A 149 -5.81 11.98 -5.79
C GLN A 149 -4.64 11.12 -6.29
N VAL A 150 -3.42 11.53 -5.93
CA VAL A 150 -2.19 10.78 -6.17
C VAL A 150 -1.15 11.15 -5.11
N ILE A 151 -0.35 10.19 -4.64
CA ILE A 151 0.77 10.47 -3.76
C ILE A 151 1.92 10.98 -4.61
N THR A 152 2.32 12.21 -4.34
CA THR A 152 3.49 12.83 -4.96
C THR A 152 4.68 12.66 -4.05
N ARG A 153 5.77 12.13 -4.61
CA ARG A 153 7.04 11.89 -3.91
C ARG A 153 8.10 12.82 -4.45
N PHE A 154 8.62 13.65 -3.56
CA PHE A 154 9.64 14.64 -3.88
C PHE A 154 11.01 14.11 -3.50
N GLY A 155 11.98 14.23 -4.41
CA GLY A 155 13.41 14.20 -4.08
C GLY A 155 13.89 15.60 -3.72
N GLY A 156 15.20 15.86 -3.70
CA GLY A 156 15.72 17.24 -3.66
C GLY A 156 15.99 17.82 -2.28
N ASP A 157 16.40 19.09 -2.26
CA ASP A 157 16.87 19.77 -1.05
C ASP A 157 15.80 20.65 -0.38
N LYS A 158 15.96 20.90 0.92
CA LYS A 158 15.08 21.82 1.66
C LYS A 158 15.02 23.20 0.96
N GLY A 159 13.81 23.67 0.71
CA GLY A 159 13.53 24.95 0.07
C GLY A 159 13.55 24.90 -1.46
N GLU A 160 13.84 23.75 -2.07
CA GLU A 160 13.76 23.58 -3.52
C GLU A 160 12.31 23.73 -4.00
N SER A 161 12.14 24.47 -5.10
CA SER A 161 10.85 24.69 -5.74
C SER A 161 10.51 23.56 -6.71
N TYR A 162 9.25 23.16 -6.71
CA TYR A 162 8.70 22.16 -7.61
C TYR A 162 7.45 22.72 -8.27
N ASP A 163 7.34 22.55 -9.59
CA ASP A 163 6.05 22.63 -10.24
C ASP A 163 5.33 21.28 -10.05
N ILE A 164 4.10 21.32 -9.56
CA ILE A 164 3.14 20.22 -9.64
C ILE A 164 2.24 20.53 -10.82
N ILE A 165 2.34 19.71 -11.87
CA ILE A 165 1.68 19.96 -13.15
C ILE A 165 0.66 18.85 -13.37
N VAL A 166 -0.58 19.24 -13.64
CA VAL A 166 -1.68 18.31 -13.89
C VAL A 166 -1.92 18.23 -15.39
N TYR A 167 -1.98 17.00 -15.90
CA TYR A 167 -2.29 16.69 -17.28
C TYR A 167 -3.58 15.89 -17.38
N GLU A 168 -4.43 16.25 -18.33
CA GLU A 168 -5.41 15.35 -18.92
C GLU A 168 -4.74 14.53 -20.01
N THR A 169 -4.93 13.22 -20.02
CA THR A 169 -4.29 12.33 -21.00
C THR A 169 -5.29 11.46 -21.73
N ASP A 170 -5.02 11.20 -23.02
CA ASP A 170 -5.61 10.06 -23.71
C ASP A 170 -4.94 8.73 -23.30
N SER A 171 -5.46 7.61 -23.82
CA SER A 171 -4.96 6.27 -23.46
C SER A 171 -3.51 6.03 -23.88
N LEU A 172 -3.03 6.65 -24.97
CA LEU A 172 -1.66 6.48 -25.45
C LEU A 172 -0.68 7.24 -24.54
N ALA A 173 -1.03 8.46 -24.16
CA ALA A 173 -0.26 9.26 -23.22
C ALA A 173 -0.23 8.62 -21.83
N SER A 174 -1.35 8.10 -21.33
CA SER A 174 -1.39 7.35 -20.07
C SER A 174 -0.55 6.08 -20.09
N GLN A 175 -0.59 5.34 -21.19
CA GLN A 175 0.25 4.16 -21.37
C GLN A 175 1.73 4.54 -21.35
N PHE A 176 2.13 5.58 -22.09
CA PHE A 176 3.50 6.07 -22.12
C PHE A 176 4.04 6.40 -20.72
N PHE A 177 3.29 7.14 -19.89
CA PHE A 177 3.72 7.46 -18.53
C PHE A 177 3.80 6.23 -17.63
N SER A 178 2.87 5.28 -17.78
CA SER A 178 2.88 4.02 -17.02
C SER A 178 4.13 3.20 -17.36
N GLU A 179 4.41 3.01 -18.65
CA GLU A 179 5.58 2.28 -19.15
C GLU A 179 6.88 2.98 -18.73
N THR A 180 6.94 4.31 -18.82
CA THR A 180 8.10 5.10 -18.37
C THR A 180 8.42 4.82 -16.89
N ILE A 181 7.40 4.84 -16.02
CA ILE A 181 7.59 4.59 -14.59
C ILE A 181 8.05 3.14 -14.35
N ASP A 182 7.46 2.17 -15.04
CA ASP A 182 7.81 0.75 -14.88
C ASP A 182 9.23 0.47 -15.36
N ASP A 183 9.66 1.08 -16.47
CA ASP A 183 11.03 1.01 -16.97
C ASP A 183 12.02 1.63 -15.99
N TRP A 184 11.72 2.82 -15.45
CA TRP A 184 12.57 3.48 -14.45
C TRP A 184 12.70 2.70 -13.16
N LYS A 185 11.60 2.11 -12.67
CA LYS A 185 11.62 1.21 -11.50
C LYS A 185 12.47 -0.03 -11.77
N THR A 186 12.28 -0.66 -12.94
CA THR A 186 13.03 -1.87 -13.35
C THR A 186 14.52 -1.58 -13.46
N ALA A 187 14.90 -0.44 -14.02
CA ALA A 187 16.29 0.00 -14.15
C ALA A 187 16.88 0.61 -12.86
N SER A 188 16.04 0.90 -11.85
CA SER A 188 16.41 1.70 -10.67
C SER A 188 17.06 3.04 -11.03
N SER A 189 16.56 3.68 -12.10
CA SER A 189 17.12 4.91 -12.66
C SER A 189 16.00 5.85 -13.07
N TYR A 190 16.06 7.10 -12.59
CA TYR A 190 15.02 8.11 -12.79
C TYR A 190 15.62 9.36 -13.46
N PRO A 191 15.96 9.29 -14.75
CA PRO A 191 16.62 10.39 -15.46
C PRO A 191 15.72 11.62 -15.64
N GLY A 192 14.39 11.45 -15.54
CA GLY A 192 13.43 12.49 -15.86
C GLY A 192 13.20 12.62 -17.37
N LEU A 193 12.01 13.06 -17.75
CA LEU A 193 11.64 13.31 -19.16
C LEU A 193 12.00 14.74 -19.57
N GLU A 194 12.36 14.93 -20.83
CA GLU A 194 12.36 16.24 -21.50
C GLU A 194 10.94 16.64 -21.91
N ILE A 195 10.73 17.94 -22.17
CA ILE A 195 9.42 18.44 -22.64
C ILE A 195 9.05 17.86 -24.00
N GLU A 196 10.02 17.60 -24.87
CA GLU A 196 9.80 16.99 -26.20
C GLU A 196 9.39 15.52 -26.11
N GLU A 197 9.67 14.85 -24.99
CA GLU A 197 9.29 13.46 -24.74
C GLU A 197 7.86 13.34 -24.17
N ILE A 198 7.25 14.46 -23.74
CA ILE A 198 5.87 14.47 -23.27
C ILE A 198 4.93 14.16 -24.45
N PRO A 199 4.09 13.12 -24.36
CA PRO A 199 3.23 12.71 -25.46
C PRO A 199 2.22 13.79 -25.79
N LYS A 200 1.93 14.01 -27.08
CA LYS A 200 0.96 15.02 -27.56
C LYS A 200 -0.45 14.85 -26.99
N GLY A 201 -0.79 13.63 -26.58
CA GLY A 201 -2.06 13.31 -25.94
C GLY A 201 -2.17 13.78 -24.48
N ALA A 202 -1.08 14.28 -23.88
CA ALA A 202 -1.07 14.90 -22.56
C ALA A 202 -1.24 16.42 -22.68
N ILE A 203 -2.36 16.93 -22.17
CA ILE A 203 -2.71 18.35 -22.18
C ILE A 203 -2.62 18.89 -20.75
N GLU A 204 -1.75 19.87 -20.53
CA GLU A 204 -1.65 20.56 -19.24
C GLU A 204 -2.96 21.31 -18.96
N VAL A 205 -3.52 21.07 -17.77
CA VAL A 205 -4.80 21.67 -17.34
C VAL A 205 -4.67 22.50 -16.07
N ASP A 206 -3.64 22.23 -15.27
CA ASP A 206 -3.36 23.03 -14.08
C ASP A 206 -1.88 22.95 -13.68
N ARG A 207 -1.40 23.97 -12.98
CA ARG A 207 -0.03 24.04 -12.48
C ARG A 207 0.02 24.87 -11.20
N ILE A 208 0.68 24.33 -10.19
CA ILE A 208 1.03 25.07 -8.98
C ILE A 208 2.51 24.91 -8.65
N VAL A 209 3.06 25.87 -7.91
CA VAL A 209 4.44 25.83 -7.40
C VAL A 209 4.42 25.62 -5.89
N VAL A 210 5.21 24.64 -5.42
CA VAL A 210 5.41 24.37 -4.00
C VAL A 210 6.90 24.34 -3.66
N THR A 211 7.23 24.36 -2.38
CA THR A 211 8.62 24.26 -1.90
C THR A 211 8.81 23.12 -0.91
N LEU A 212 9.99 22.52 -0.87
CA LEU A 212 10.28 21.48 0.11
C LEU A 212 10.50 22.03 1.51
N LYS A 213 9.78 21.46 2.48
CA LYS A 213 9.91 21.81 3.90
C LYS A 213 11.19 21.26 4.54
N GLU A 214 11.70 20.15 4.02
CA GLU A 214 12.83 19.39 4.54
C GLU A 214 13.68 18.80 3.40
N ASN A 215 14.83 18.22 3.72
CA ASN A 215 15.68 17.56 2.72
C ASN A 215 15.09 16.18 2.39
N CYS A 216 14.90 15.91 1.10
CA CYS A 216 14.25 14.72 0.59
C CYS A 216 15.18 13.82 -0.25
N ARG A 217 16.49 14.07 -0.22
CA ARG A 217 17.47 13.18 -0.87
C ARG A 217 17.55 11.83 -0.17
N GLY A 218 17.42 10.74 -0.94
CA GLY A 218 17.54 9.37 -0.44
C GLY A 218 16.34 8.90 0.40
N VAL A 219 15.22 9.62 0.35
CA VAL A 219 13.93 9.18 0.90
C VAL A 219 13.26 8.32 -0.17
N PHE A 220 13.22 7.00 0.05
CA PHE A 220 12.64 6.01 -0.86
C PHE A 220 11.28 5.49 -0.36
#